data_AF-A0A920G672-F1
#
_entry.id   AF-A0A920G672-F1
#
_cell.length_a   1.000
_cell.length_b   1.000
_cell.length_c   1.000
_cell.angle_alpha   90.00
_cell.angle_beta   90.00
_cell.angle_gamma   90.00
#
_symmetry.space_group_name_H-M   'P 1'
#
loop_
_entity.id
_entity.type
_entity.pdbx_description
1 polymer ?
#
loop_
_entity_poly.entity_id
_entity_poly.type
_entity_poly.pdbx_seq_one_letter_code
_entity_poly.pdbx_strand_id
1 'polypeptide(L)'
;MNSGIHDARSLANHLVPVLEGEDAALLERYDRRRRTIALEEVQRLSAQNYARHRETRADKREVIWQALQETVSDPVKHRDYLLDAAMIRSREREQTIE
;
A
#
# COMPACT_ATOMS: atom_id res chain seq x y z
N MET A 1 -4.92 6.79 -2.93
CA MET A 1 -4.16 5.52 -2.87
C MET A 1 -4.44 4.71 -4.12
N ASN A 2 -3.43 4.01 -4.62
CA ASN A 2 -3.41 3.43 -5.98
C ASN A 2 -3.83 1.94 -6.03
N SER A 3 -4.46 1.41 -4.97
CA SER A 3 -4.72 -0.04 -4.82
C SER A 3 -5.43 -0.66 -6.01
N GLY A 4 -6.48 -0.01 -6.55
CA GLY A 4 -7.26 -0.57 -7.66
C GLY A 4 -6.45 -0.82 -8.93
N ILE A 5 -5.46 0.02 -9.24
CA ILE A 5 -4.56 -0.19 -10.39
C ILE A 5 -3.64 -1.39 -10.13
N HIS A 6 -3.19 -1.56 -8.89
CA HIS A 6 -2.40 -2.72 -8.50
C HIS A 6 -3.23 -4.02 -8.54
N ASP A 7 -4.50 -3.96 -8.11
CA ASP A 7 -5.45 -5.08 -8.20
C ASP A 7 -5.67 -5.50 -9.65
N ALA A 8 -5.96 -4.54 -10.56
CA ALA A 8 -6.17 -4.82 -11.97
C ALA A 8 -4.94 -5.44 -12.65
N ARG A 9 -3.75 -4.89 -12.39
CA ARG A 9 -2.50 -5.45 -12.94
C ARG A 9 -2.23 -6.86 -12.41
N SER A 10 -2.41 -7.08 -11.11
CA SER A 10 -2.20 -8.39 -10.51
C SER A 10 -3.20 -9.40 -11.07
N LEU A 11 -4.47 -9.03 -11.19
CA LEU A 11 -5.49 -9.88 -11.80
C LEU A 11 -5.12 -10.24 -13.24
N ALA A 12 -4.71 -9.28 -14.07
CA ALA A 12 -4.30 -9.55 -15.45
C ALA A 12 -3.17 -10.58 -15.53
N ASN A 13 -2.16 -10.49 -14.64
CA ASN A 13 -1.03 -11.42 -14.58
C ASN A 13 -1.42 -12.85 -14.19
N HIS A 14 -2.55 -13.06 -13.51
CA HIS A 14 -3.01 -14.40 -13.09
C HIS A 14 -4.14 -14.91 -13.97
N LEU A 15 -5.05 -14.04 -14.43
CA LEU A 15 -6.21 -14.41 -15.23
C LEU A 15 -5.84 -14.78 -16.67
N VAL A 16 -4.91 -14.06 -17.30
CA VAL A 16 -4.52 -14.37 -18.69
C VAL A 16 -3.97 -15.80 -18.84
N PRO A 17 -3.01 -16.28 -18.02
CA PRO A 17 -2.56 -17.67 -18.08
C PRO A 17 -3.68 -18.70 -17.90
N VAL A 18 -4.61 -18.44 -16.98
CA VAL A 18 -5.77 -19.32 -16.74
C VAL A 18 -6.66 -19.41 -17.98
N LEU A 19 -6.89 -18.29 -18.66
CA LEU A 19 -7.64 -18.26 -19.92
C LEU A 19 -6.91 -18.99 -21.07
N GLU A 20 -5.57 -19.05 -20.99
CA GLU A 20 -4.71 -19.78 -21.93
C GLU A 20 -4.57 -21.29 -21.59
N GLY A 21 -5.17 -21.74 -20.49
CA GLY A 21 -5.25 -23.15 -20.09
C GLY A 21 -4.37 -23.56 -18.91
N GLU A 22 -3.74 -22.61 -18.21
CA GLU A 22 -3.05 -22.90 -16.95
C GLU A 22 -4.02 -23.13 -15.76
N ASP A 23 -3.46 -23.58 -14.62
CA ASP A 23 -4.21 -23.94 -13.43
C ASP A 23 -4.97 -22.75 -12.82
N ALA A 24 -6.25 -22.95 -12.53
CA ALA A 24 -7.12 -21.99 -11.84
C ALA A 24 -6.60 -21.59 -10.45
N ALA A 25 -5.74 -22.39 -9.82
CA ALA A 25 -5.04 -22.06 -8.57
C ALA A 25 -4.28 -20.71 -8.63
N LEU A 26 -3.92 -20.23 -9.82
CA LEU A 26 -3.36 -18.89 -9.99
C LEU A 26 -4.30 -17.77 -9.50
N LEU A 27 -5.62 -17.96 -9.57
CA LEU A 27 -6.59 -16.98 -9.05
C LEU A 27 -6.66 -16.99 -7.52
N GLU A 28 -6.40 -18.13 -6.87
CA GLU A 28 -6.28 -18.19 -5.41
C GLU A 28 -5.04 -17.46 -4.92
N ARG A 29 -3.92 -17.57 -5.66
CA ARG A 29 -2.70 -16.79 -5.40
C ARG A 29 -2.95 -15.29 -5.54
N TYR A 30 -3.69 -14.88 -6.57
CA TYR A 30 -4.14 -13.49 -6.72
C TYR A 30 -4.97 -13.01 -5.51
N ASP A 31 -6.00 -13.76 -5.09
CA ASP A 31 -6.83 -13.38 -3.94
C ASP A 31 -5.96 -13.22 -2.69
N ARG A 32 -5.13 -14.21 -2.37
CA ARG A 32 -4.26 -14.19 -1.20
C ARG A 32 -3.33 -12.98 -1.20
N ARG A 33 -2.64 -12.71 -2.32
CA ARG A 33 -1.76 -11.54 -2.49
C ARG A 33 -2.50 -10.24 -2.24
N ARG A 34 -3.57 -9.99 -3.00
CA ARG A 34 -4.25 -8.69 -2.99
C ARG A 34 -5.05 -8.46 -1.72
N ARG A 35 -5.66 -9.50 -1.17
CA ARG A 35 -6.37 -9.46 0.13
C ARG A 35 -5.41 -9.14 1.27
N THR A 36 -4.24 -9.77 1.31
CA THR A 36 -3.23 -9.52 2.35
C THR A 36 -2.76 -8.07 2.31
N ILE A 37 -2.40 -7.56 1.13
CA ILE A 37 -2.01 -6.15 0.95
C ILE A 37 -3.14 -5.18 1.33
N ALA A 38 -4.38 -5.50 0.96
CA ALA A 38 -5.54 -4.68 1.29
C ALA A 38 -5.75 -4.55 2.81
N LEU A 39 -5.68 -5.67 3.53
CA LEU A 39 -5.93 -5.71 4.98
C LEU A 39 -4.78 -5.10 5.78
N GLU A 40 -3.54 -5.44 5.44
CA GLU A 40 -2.41 -5.13 6.32
C GLU A 40 -1.79 -3.76 6.04
N GLU A 41 -1.90 -3.28 4.80
CA GLU A 41 -1.21 -2.05 4.39
C GLU A 41 -2.18 -0.97 3.94
N VAL A 42 -3.07 -1.28 3.02
CA VAL A 42 -3.97 -0.26 2.44
C VAL A 42 -4.88 0.31 3.52
N GLN A 43 -5.53 -0.55 4.31
CA GLN A 43 -6.39 -0.10 5.40
C GLN A 43 -5.61 0.68 6.47
N ARG A 44 -4.43 0.19 6.86
CA ARG A 44 -3.57 0.85 7.86
C ARG A 44 -3.14 2.24 7.41
N LEU A 45 -2.61 2.38 6.20
CA LEU A 45 -2.18 3.67 5.63
C LEU A 45 -3.36 4.62 5.44
N SER A 46 -4.51 4.11 5.00
CA SER A 46 -5.73 4.92 4.86
C SER A 46 -6.20 5.46 6.20
N ALA A 47 -6.24 4.62 7.24
CA ALA A 47 -6.64 5.00 8.59
C ALA A 47 -5.68 6.04 9.18
N GLN A 48 -4.37 5.83 9.03
CA GLN A 48 -3.34 6.78 9.49
C GLN A 48 -3.49 8.14 8.79
N ASN A 49 -3.64 8.14 7.47
CA ASN A 49 -3.85 9.38 6.70
C ASN A 49 -5.14 10.08 7.12
N TYR A 50 -6.24 9.33 7.26
CA TYR A 50 -7.52 9.87 7.69
C TYR A 50 -7.44 10.50 9.08
N ALA A 51 -6.87 9.81 10.05
CA ALA A 51 -6.69 10.31 11.41
C ALA A 51 -5.86 11.61 11.41
N ARG A 52 -4.76 11.64 10.65
CA ARG A 52 -3.92 12.83 10.48
C ARG A 52 -4.70 14.01 9.90
N HIS A 53 -5.50 13.78 8.86
CA HIS A 53 -6.27 14.85 8.20
C HIS A 53 -7.46 15.36 9.01
N ARG A 54 -8.08 14.50 9.84
CA ARG A 54 -9.24 14.86 10.66
C ARG A 54 -8.89 15.55 11.97
N GLU A 55 -7.62 15.55 12.40
CA GLU A 55 -7.24 16.09 13.70
C GLU A 55 -7.49 17.61 13.79
N THR A 56 -8.26 18.01 14.80
CA THR A 56 -8.68 19.41 15.01
C THR A 56 -8.00 20.08 16.19
N ARG A 57 -7.43 19.31 17.12
CA ARG A 57 -6.75 19.85 18.30
C ARG A 57 -5.40 20.43 17.91
N ALA A 58 -5.13 21.66 18.36
CA ALA A 58 -3.94 22.41 17.98
C ALA A 58 -2.64 21.73 18.45
N ASP A 59 -2.60 21.28 19.70
CA ASP A 59 -1.46 20.57 20.31
C ASP A 59 -1.08 19.31 19.52
N LYS A 60 -2.07 18.52 19.10
CA LYS A 60 -1.83 17.30 18.32
C LYS A 60 -1.41 17.60 16.88
N ARG A 61 -1.94 18.64 16.26
CA ARG A 61 -1.52 19.06 14.92
C ARG A 61 -0.06 19.51 14.91
N GLU A 62 0.37 20.23 15.93
CA GLU A 62 1.78 20.67 16.07
C GLU A 62 2.74 19.47 16.06
N VAL A 63 2.44 18.44 16.86
CA VAL A 63 3.22 17.18 16.89
C VAL A 63 3.24 16.49 15.51
N ILE A 64 2.10 16.42 14.82
CA ILE A 64 2.01 15.84 13.47
C ILE A 64 2.89 16.61 12.48
N TRP A 65 2.84 17.94 12.50
CA TRP A 65 3.59 18.78 11.57
C TRP A 65 5.08 18.74 11.84
N GLN A 66 5.48 18.75 13.11
CA GLN A 66 6.88 18.59 13.49
C GLN A 66 7.43 17.24 13.00
N ALA A 67 6.72 16.14 13.21
CA ALA A 67 7.14 14.82 12.71
C ALA A 67 7.27 14.77 11.18
N LEU A 68 6.38 15.47 10.45
CA LEU A 68 6.48 15.57 8.99
C LEU A 68 7.65 16.44 8.53
N GLN A 69 7.92 17.54 9.22
CA GLN A 69 9.11 18.37 8.98
C GLN A 69 10.39 17.56 9.19
N GLU A 70 10.49 16.84 10.31
CA GLU A 70 11.62 15.95 10.60
C GLU A 70 11.82 14.87 9.53
N THR A 71 10.71 14.32 9.00
CA THR A 71 10.75 13.34 7.91
C THR A 71 11.27 13.95 6.62
N VAL A 72 10.81 15.15 6.26
CA VAL A 72 11.17 15.82 5.00
C VAL A 72 12.58 16.40 5.04
N SER A 73 13.06 16.82 6.21
CA SER A 73 14.42 17.37 6.41
C SER A 73 15.54 16.33 6.35
N ASP A 74 15.21 15.03 6.47
CA ASP A 74 16.15 13.93 6.34
C ASP A 74 15.90 13.20 5.00
N PRO A 75 16.85 13.21 4.04
CA PRO A 75 16.63 12.62 2.72
C PRO A 75 16.38 11.11 2.75
N VAL A 76 16.91 10.39 3.75
CA VAL A 76 16.68 8.95 3.91
C VAL A 76 15.24 8.72 4.38
N LYS A 77 14.82 9.42 5.43
CA LYS A 77 13.44 9.32 5.95
C LYS A 77 12.41 9.77 4.92
N HIS A 78 12.71 10.84 4.17
CA HIS A 78 11.85 11.34 3.12
C HIS A 78 11.67 10.29 2.02
N ARG A 79 12.78 9.68 1.55
CA ARG A 79 12.71 8.59 0.57
C ARG A 79 11.88 7.42 1.08
N ASP A 80 12.10 7.00 2.33
CA ASP A 80 11.37 5.88 2.92
C ASP A 80 9.88 6.16 3.01
N TYR A 81 9.50 7.36 3.47
CA TYR A 81 8.11 7.81 3.49
C TYR A 81 7.48 7.78 2.09
N LEU A 82 8.19 8.24 1.06
CA LEU A 82 7.67 8.25 -0.31
C LEU A 82 7.50 6.84 -0.89
N LEU A 83 8.40 5.90 -0.59
CA LEU A 83 8.26 4.51 -1.03
C LEU A 83 7.00 3.84 -0.45
N ASP A 84 6.68 4.14 0.80
CA ASP A 84 5.46 3.65 1.46
C ASP A 84 4.21 4.36 0.92
N ALA A 85 4.24 5.70 0.86
CA ALA A 85 3.11 6.51 0.41
C ALA A 85 2.75 6.27 -1.06
N ALA A 86 3.74 5.99 -1.92
CA ALA A 86 3.56 5.60 -3.31
C ALA A 86 3.16 4.13 -3.50
N MET A 87 3.02 3.37 -2.41
CA MET A 87 2.71 1.93 -2.40
C MET A 87 3.76 1.06 -3.10
N ILE A 88 5.00 1.53 -3.26
CA ILE A 88 6.07 0.77 -3.92
C ILE A 88 6.46 -0.43 -3.06
N ARG A 89 6.71 -0.23 -1.76
CA ARG A 89 7.00 -1.36 -0.84
C ARG A 89 5.86 -2.36 -0.76
N SER A 90 4.63 -1.87 -0.83
CA SER A 90 3.42 -2.69 -0.89
C SER A 90 3.42 -3.65 -2.07
N ARG A 91 3.84 -3.14 -3.24
CA ARG A 91 4.02 -3.95 -4.44
C ARG A 91 5.14 -4.97 -4.31
N GLU A 92 6.27 -4.58 -3.74
CA GLU A 92 7.41 -5.48 -3.51
C GLU A 92 7.01 -6.62 -2.59
N ARG A 93 6.28 -6.31 -1.50
CA ARG A 93 5.75 -7.31 -0.57
C ARG A 93 4.68 -8.21 -1.19
N GLU A 94 3.82 -7.69 -2.07
CA GLU A 94 2.85 -8.51 -2.81
C GLU A 94 3.54 -9.69 -3.53
N GLN A 95 4.71 -9.45 -4.12
CA GLN A 95 5.44 -10.46 -4.89
C GLN A 95 6.00 -11.59 -4.03
N THR A 96 6.18 -11.38 -2.72
CA THR A 96 6.72 -12.40 -1.80
C THR A 96 5.63 -13.30 -1.20
N ILE A 97 4.36 -13.00 -1.45
CA ILE A 97 3.23 -13.80 -0.94
C ILE A 97 2.96 -14.92 -1.94
N GLU A 98 2.99 -16.16 -1.48
CA GLU A 98 2.61 -17.37 -2.22
C GLU A 98 1.19 -17.77 -1.90
#